data_AF-A0A9D6N1E4-F1
#
_entry.id   AF-A0A9D6N1E4-F1
#
_cell.length_a   1.000
_cell.length_b   1.000
_cell.length_c   1.000
_cell.angle_alpha   90.00
_cell.angle_beta   90.00
_cell.angle_gamma   90.00
#
_symmetry.space_group_name_H-M   'P 1'
#
loop_
_entity.id
_entity.type
_entity.pdbx_description
1 polymer ?
#
loop_
_entity_poly.entity_id
_entity_poly.type
_entity_poly.pdbx_seq_one_letter_code
_entity_poly.pdbx_strand_id
1 'polypeptide(L)'
;AFTGLGNSPLNVTAAQGVLINDPAPAPVTQFQNPSAQGGTVNINADGSLAYTPPAGFVGQDTFTYTIANQSGQSQATVTVTINNLAFYVNNAGANGNGTFGAPFNNLAAALAAAGPGNIIFVFRGDGTNNGLAGPIVLQDGQVLIGEGAGLNFNNGINPRADVLAQQIVPPDGFPVITGPITLADGNTVSGVRLENTAGDAIAGNGVNGARITDNEIASPTDDGIDLANANGTLTLSNNTVTGAGDVGFDIAFDSVNATLVVQDNQITGPGSEGIRLVPTGAAEVTASVLDNAVSDTGQLGAAFRGAGIQLSPAGTADVTATIASNTVTNSGVGGAGIELLPVGNSVLDLTLTGNQIDDAQSAGIALINLDKAQFTASILNNSSTGAALQ
;
A
#
# COMPACT_ATOMS: atom_id res chain seq x y z
N ALA A 1 -7.85 20.35 -24.64
CA ALA A 1 -7.45 19.46 -23.52
C ALA A 1 -6.44 18.46 -24.05
N PHE A 2 -5.53 18.00 -23.20
CA PHE A 2 -4.49 17.03 -23.57
C PHE A 2 -4.51 15.85 -22.61
N THR A 3 -3.90 14.74 -23.03
CA THR A 3 -3.80 13.54 -22.21
C THR A 3 -2.35 13.08 -22.17
N GLY A 4 -1.82 12.90 -20.96
CA GLY A 4 -0.49 12.33 -20.71
C GLY A 4 -0.59 10.97 -20.00
N LEU A 5 0.54 10.30 -19.85
CA LEU A 5 0.63 8.97 -19.24
C LEU A 5 1.73 8.94 -18.18
N GLY A 6 1.33 8.67 -16.93
CA GLY A 6 2.20 8.68 -15.76
C GLY A 6 3.04 9.95 -15.68
N ASN A 7 4.26 9.81 -15.17
CA ASN A 7 5.18 10.92 -15.00
C ASN A 7 5.94 11.31 -16.29
N SER A 8 5.52 10.80 -17.45
CA SER A 8 6.20 11.12 -18.72
C SER A 8 5.89 12.56 -19.14
N PRO A 9 6.91 13.37 -19.52
CA PRO A 9 6.66 14.68 -20.09
C PRO A 9 5.77 14.60 -21.32
N LEU A 10 4.66 15.32 -21.29
CA LEU A 10 3.78 15.53 -22.43
C LEU A 10 4.37 16.63 -23.31
N ASN A 11 4.88 16.23 -24.49
CA ASN A 11 5.39 17.15 -25.50
C ASN A 11 4.43 17.22 -26.68
N VAL A 12 3.78 18.37 -26.87
CA VAL A 12 2.83 18.64 -27.95
C VAL A 12 3.44 19.65 -28.91
N THR A 13 3.52 19.27 -30.18
CA THR A 13 4.01 20.16 -31.24
C THR A 13 3.04 21.31 -31.49
N ALA A 14 3.51 22.41 -32.09
CA ALA A 14 2.66 23.56 -32.43
C ALA A 14 1.44 23.18 -33.29
N ALA A 15 1.59 22.19 -34.19
CA ALA A 15 0.52 21.71 -35.05
C ALA A 15 -0.65 21.07 -34.29
N GLN A 16 -0.44 20.66 -33.04
CA GLN A 16 -1.46 20.10 -32.14
C GLN A 16 -1.57 20.91 -30.84
N GLY A 17 -0.89 22.05 -30.79
CA GLY A 17 -0.62 22.81 -29.58
C GLY A 17 -1.82 23.60 -29.08
N VAL A 18 -1.58 24.50 -28.13
CA VAL A 18 -2.64 25.23 -27.42
C VAL A 18 -3.41 26.21 -28.31
N LEU A 19 -2.88 26.55 -29.50
CA LEU A 19 -3.44 27.52 -30.44
C LEU A 19 -4.25 26.89 -31.59
N ILE A 20 -4.34 25.56 -31.68
CA ILE A 20 -4.97 24.90 -32.85
C ILE A 20 -6.44 25.29 -33.04
N ASN A 21 -7.13 25.62 -31.95
CA ASN A 21 -8.53 26.03 -31.95
C ASN A 21 -8.71 27.56 -31.98
N ASP A 22 -7.65 28.34 -32.21
CA ASP A 22 -7.73 29.79 -32.36
C ASP A 22 -7.98 30.16 -33.83
N PRO A 23 -9.09 30.84 -34.16
CA PRO A 23 -9.39 31.25 -35.55
C PRO A 23 -8.41 32.28 -36.12
N ALA A 24 -7.73 33.03 -35.24
CA ALA A 24 -6.73 34.03 -35.56
C ALA A 24 -5.57 33.93 -34.56
N PRO A 25 -4.71 32.90 -34.67
CA PRO A 25 -3.69 32.62 -33.68
C PRO A 25 -2.71 33.78 -33.55
N ALA A 26 -2.36 34.12 -32.31
CA ALA A 26 -1.35 35.11 -31.96
C ALA A 26 -0.30 34.46 -31.06
N PRO A 27 0.93 35.02 -30.97
CA PRO A 27 1.97 34.43 -30.16
C PRO A 27 1.57 34.31 -28.69
N VAL A 28 1.89 33.18 -28.07
CA VAL A 28 1.82 33.03 -26.61
C VAL A 28 2.87 33.95 -25.98
N THR A 29 2.46 34.77 -25.02
CA THR A 29 3.33 35.75 -24.36
C THR A 29 3.47 35.53 -22.86
N GLN A 30 2.51 34.83 -22.24
CA GLN A 30 2.55 34.45 -20.82
C GLN A 30 1.86 33.10 -20.62
N PHE A 31 2.29 32.36 -19.61
CA PHE A 31 1.64 31.14 -19.15
C PHE A 31 1.86 30.94 -17.66
N GLN A 32 0.96 30.19 -17.03
CA GLN A 32 1.06 29.80 -15.62
C GLN A 32 2.06 28.65 -15.46
N ASN A 33 3.02 28.83 -14.55
CA ASN A 33 3.94 27.79 -14.09
C ASN A 33 4.34 28.09 -12.63
N PRO A 34 4.22 27.14 -11.68
CA PRO A 34 3.65 25.79 -11.87
C PRO A 34 2.14 25.82 -12.15
N SER A 35 1.61 24.72 -12.67
CA SER A 35 0.16 24.52 -12.86
C SER A 35 -0.58 24.42 -11.52
N ALA A 36 -1.91 24.29 -11.56
CA ALA A 36 -2.75 24.21 -10.36
C ALA A 36 -2.37 23.04 -9.44
N GLN A 37 -1.90 21.92 -9.99
CA GLN A 37 -1.46 20.75 -9.23
C GLN A 37 0.06 20.69 -9.04
N GLY A 38 0.82 21.73 -9.40
CA GLY A 38 2.26 21.78 -9.18
C GLY A 38 3.12 21.23 -10.34
N GLY A 39 2.53 20.91 -11.48
CA GLY A 39 3.24 20.46 -12.67
C GLY A 39 4.06 21.58 -13.31
N THR A 40 5.15 21.21 -13.99
CA THR A 40 6.00 22.15 -14.73
C THR A 40 5.45 22.36 -16.13
N VAL A 41 5.16 23.60 -16.48
CA VAL A 41 4.56 24.01 -17.76
C VAL A 41 5.56 24.85 -18.55
N ASN A 42 5.71 24.59 -19.83
CA ASN A 42 6.38 25.47 -20.78
C ASN A 42 5.58 25.55 -22.09
N ILE A 43 5.21 26.76 -22.50
CA ILE A 43 4.51 27.00 -23.76
C ILE A 43 5.33 27.97 -24.61
N ASN A 44 5.67 27.56 -25.83
CA ASN A 44 6.41 28.42 -26.75
C ASN A 44 5.46 29.39 -27.46
N ALA A 45 6.03 30.45 -28.02
CA ALA A 45 5.27 31.47 -28.75
C ALA A 45 4.44 30.91 -29.91
N ASP A 46 4.87 29.79 -30.52
CA ASP A 46 4.17 29.10 -31.61
C ASP A 46 3.01 28.20 -31.13
N GLY A 47 2.77 28.10 -29.83
CA GLY A 47 1.72 27.28 -29.23
C GLY A 47 2.12 25.85 -28.91
N SER A 48 3.36 25.42 -29.18
CA SER A 48 3.85 24.12 -28.70
C SER A 48 3.93 24.08 -27.17
N LEU A 49 3.61 22.93 -26.58
CA LEU A 49 3.50 22.72 -25.13
C LEU A 49 4.45 21.60 -24.69
N ALA A 50 5.20 21.85 -23.63
CA ALA A 50 5.85 20.83 -22.81
C ALA A 50 5.25 20.90 -21.40
N TYR A 51 4.71 19.79 -20.92
CA TYR A 51 4.14 19.67 -19.59
C TYR A 51 4.72 18.43 -18.88
N THR A 52 5.27 18.62 -17.68
CA THR A 52 5.71 17.52 -16.82
C THR A 52 4.85 17.52 -15.56
N PRO A 53 4.06 16.46 -15.31
CA PRO A 53 3.25 16.37 -14.10
C PRO A 53 4.13 16.25 -12.84
N PRO A 54 3.61 16.59 -11.65
CA PRO A 54 4.25 16.21 -10.39
C PRO A 54 4.48 14.70 -10.34
N ALA A 55 5.51 14.27 -9.63
CA ALA A 55 5.77 12.85 -9.47
C ALA A 55 4.57 12.15 -8.81
N GLY A 56 4.07 11.08 -9.44
CA GLY A 56 2.94 10.31 -8.92
C GLY A 56 1.56 10.93 -9.18
N PHE A 57 1.47 12.08 -9.84
CA PHE A 57 0.18 12.73 -10.09
C PHE A 57 -0.64 12.00 -11.17
N VAL A 58 -1.91 11.73 -10.83
CA VAL A 58 -2.90 11.11 -11.71
C VAL A 58 -4.19 11.91 -11.59
N GLY A 59 -4.82 12.23 -12.70
CA GLY A 59 -6.05 13.01 -12.73
C GLY A 59 -5.93 14.29 -13.56
N GLN A 60 -6.78 15.25 -13.26
CA GLN A 60 -6.90 16.48 -14.04
C GLN A 60 -6.09 17.62 -13.44
N ASP A 61 -5.25 18.22 -14.26
CA ASP A 61 -4.51 19.45 -13.95
C ASP A 61 -4.90 20.56 -14.92
N THR A 62 -4.76 21.81 -14.47
CA THR A 62 -5.14 22.99 -15.24
C THR A 62 -4.11 24.09 -15.11
N PHE A 63 -3.88 24.82 -16.20
CA PHE A 63 -3.08 26.04 -16.20
C PHE A 63 -3.59 27.01 -17.27
N THR A 64 -3.35 28.31 -17.09
CA THR A 64 -3.75 29.35 -18.05
C THR A 64 -2.60 29.80 -18.96
N TYR A 65 -2.91 30.25 -20.17
CA TYR A 65 -1.97 30.96 -21.06
C TYR A 65 -2.61 32.19 -21.69
N THR A 66 -1.78 33.15 -22.09
CA THR A 66 -2.19 34.42 -22.71
C THR A 66 -1.53 34.59 -24.07
N ILE A 67 -2.34 34.91 -25.08
CA ILE A 67 -1.89 35.35 -26.41
C ILE A 67 -2.03 36.86 -26.54
N ALA A 68 -1.12 37.49 -27.28
CA ALA A 68 -1.15 38.92 -27.50
C ALA A 68 -0.80 39.28 -28.94
N ASN A 69 -1.52 40.24 -29.50
CA ASN A 69 -1.16 40.91 -30.76
C ASN A 69 -1.40 42.43 -30.62
N GLN A 70 -1.29 43.16 -31.73
CA GLN A 70 -1.49 44.61 -31.75
C GLN A 70 -2.93 45.05 -31.41
N SER A 71 -3.89 44.14 -31.46
CA SER A 71 -5.31 44.41 -31.19
C SER A 71 -5.72 44.13 -29.74
N GLY A 72 -4.90 43.41 -28.96
CA GLY A 72 -5.19 43.12 -27.56
C GLY A 72 -4.60 41.80 -27.05
N GLN A 73 -5.07 41.39 -25.87
CA GLN A 73 -4.68 40.14 -25.21
C GLN A 73 -5.91 39.27 -24.94
N SER A 74 -5.74 37.96 -24.97
CA SER A 74 -6.77 36.98 -24.60
C SER A 74 -6.14 35.87 -23.77
N GLN A 75 -6.88 35.36 -22.78
CA GLN A 75 -6.44 34.29 -21.89
C GLN A 75 -7.34 33.06 -22.06
N ALA A 76 -6.73 31.87 -22.04
CA ALA A 76 -7.43 30.60 -22.09
C ALA A 76 -6.89 29.62 -21.03
N THR A 77 -7.72 28.65 -20.67
CA THR A 77 -7.35 27.56 -19.74
C THR A 77 -7.07 26.28 -20.51
N VAL A 78 -5.94 25.66 -20.23
CA VAL A 78 -5.59 24.32 -20.69
C VAL A 78 -5.91 23.33 -19.58
N THR A 79 -6.53 22.22 -19.99
CA THR A 79 -6.74 21.05 -19.13
C THR A 79 -5.86 19.91 -19.64
N VAL A 80 -5.08 19.32 -18.75
CA VAL A 80 -4.32 18.09 -18.99
C VAL A 80 -4.86 16.99 -18.09
N THR A 81 -5.20 15.84 -18.66
CA THR A 81 -5.55 14.64 -17.91
C THR A 81 -4.37 13.68 -17.94
N ILE A 82 -3.84 13.34 -16.77
CA ILE A 82 -2.79 12.33 -16.63
C ILE A 82 -3.43 11.02 -16.21
N ASN A 83 -3.31 10.01 -17.07
CA ASN A 83 -3.73 8.65 -16.76
C ASN A 83 -2.54 7.83 -16.26
N ASN A 84 -2.82 6.75 -15.56
CA ASN A 84 -1.79 5.80 -15.15
C ASN A 84 -1.03 5.21 -16.34
N LEU A 85 0.29 5.05 -16.17
CA LEU A 85 1.11 4.26 -17.07
C LEU A 85 1.30 2.88 -16.48
N ALA A 86 0.90 1.86 -17.23
CA ALA A 86 1.00 0.45 -16.84
C ALA A 86 2.08 -0.28 -17.63
N PHE A 87 2.86 -1.10 -16.93
CA PHE A 87 3.81 -2.06 -17.49
C PHE A 87 3.38 -3.47 -17.15
N TYR A 88 3.50 -4.38 -18.12
CA TYR A 88 3.09 -5.76 -17.96
C TYR A 88 4.32 -6.68 -17.89
N VAL A 89 4.31 -7.59 -16.91
CA VAL A 89 5.31 -8.62 -16.73
C VAL A 89 4.64 -9.98 -16.97
N ASN A 90 5.17 -10.73 -17.92
CA ASN A 90 4.77 -12.10 -18.19
C ASN A 90 6.04 -12.90 -18.55
N ASN A 91 6.43 -13.82 -17.67
CA ASN A 91 7.67 -14.58 -17.83
C ASN A 91 7.61 -15.72 -18.86
N ALA A 92 6.48 -15.94 -19.54
CA ALA A 92 6.30 -17.01 -20.53
C ALA A 92 6.98 -16.77 -21.89
N GLY A 93 7.82 -15.74 -22.05
CA GLY A 93 8.30 -15.33 -23.37
C GLY A 93 9.60 -14.51 -23.41
N ALA A 94 9.90 -13.99 -24.61
CA ALA A 94 11.02 -13.08 -24.84
C ALA A 94 10.72 -11.70 -24.22
N ASN A 95 11.77 -11.00 -23.80
CA ASN A 95 11.61 -9.68 -23.20
C ASN A 95 11.07 -8.67 -24.23
N GLY A 96 9.88 -8.15 -23.98
CA GLY A 96 9.26 -7.10 -24.78
C GLY A 96 9.58 -5.68 -24.27
N ASN A 97 8.64 -4.77 -24.49
CA ASN A 97 8.75 -3.35 -24.12
C ASN A 97 7.79 -2.96 -22.98
N GLY A 98 7.19 -3.94 -22.30
CA GLY A 98 6.28 -3.72 -21.19
C GLY A 98 4.87 -3.33 -21.59
N THR A 99 4.54 -3.27 -22.88
CA THR A 99 3.15 -3.16 -23.34
C THR A 99 2.42 -4.48 -23.19
N PHE A 100 1.09 -4.47 -23.17
CA PHE A 100 0.30 -5.70 -23.04
C PHE A 100 0.56 -6.70 -24.18
N GLY A 101 0.75 -6.22 -25.42
CA GLY A 101 1.08 -7.06 -26.57
C GLY A 101 2.54 -7.50 -26.67
N ALA A 102 3.43 -6.92 -25.86
CA ALA A 102 4.85 -7.27 -25.77
C ALA A 102 5.35 -7.03 -24.34
N PRO A 103 4.91 -7.84 -23.36
CA PRO A 103 5.23 -7.65 -21.95
C PRO A 103 6.73 -7.84 -21.69
N PHE A 104 7.22 -7.25 -20.60
CA PHE A 104 8.53 -7.63 -20.08
C PHE A 104 8.49 -9.08 -19.61
N ASN A 105 9.59 -9.80 -19.76
CA ASN A 105 9.67 -11.19 -19.31
C ASN A 105 10.24 -11.34 -17.89
N ASN A 106 10.61 -10.23 -17.26
CA ASN A 106 11.10 -10.20 -15.90
C ASN A 106 10.68 -8.89 -15.21
N LEU A 107 10.54 -8.97 -13.89
CA LEU A 107 10.09 -7.86 -13.07
C LEU A 107 11.12 -6.73 -12.99
N ALA A 108 12.41 -7.05 -13.03
CA ALA A 108 13.49 -6.05 -12.99
C ALA A 108 13.41 -5.07 -14.19
N ALA A 109 13.10 -5.56 -15.39
CA ALA A 109 12.90 -4.72 -16.57
C ALA A 109 11.68 -3.79 -16.42
N ALA A 110 10.59 -4.28 -15.82
CA ALA A 110 9.43 -3.44 -15.53
C ALA A 110 9.73 -2.38 -14.48
N LEU A 111 10.40 -2.73 -13.39
CA LEU A 111 10.83 -1.79 -12.34
C LEU A 111 11.78 -0.73 -12.88
N ALA A 112 12.68 -1.08 -13.80
CA ALA A 112 13.58 -0.14 -14.43
C ALA A 112 12.88 0.82 -15.40
N ALA A 113 11.77 0.39 -16.02
CA ALA A 113 10.98 1.21 -16.93
C ALA A 113 9.90 2.04 -16.21
N ALA A 114 9.42 1.56 -15.07
CA ALA A 114 8.37 2.19 -14.28
C ALA A 114 8.95 3.31 -13.41
N GLY A 115 8.43 4.52 -13.60
CA GLY A 115 8.69 5.65 -12.70
C GLY A 115 7.74 5.67 -11.50
N PRO A 116 7.86 6.67 -10.61
CA PRO A 116 6.93 6.87 -9.50
C PRO A 116 5.48 6.96 -9.99
N GLY A 117 4.52 6.43 -9.22
CA GLY A 117 3.10 6.42 -9.58
C GLY A 117 2.68 5.46 -10.69
N ASN A 118 3.63 4.74 -11.31
CA ASN A 118 3.31 3.84 -12.41
C ASN A 118 2.81 2.50 -11.86
N ILE A 119 2.04 1.80 -12.70
CA ILE A 119 1.47 0.50 -12.37
C ILE A 119 2.32 -0.59 -13.01
N ILE A 120 2.59 -1.63 -12.25
CA ILE A 120 3.26 -2.84 -12.70
C ILE A 120 2.27 -3.98 -12.51
N PHE A 121 1.77 -4.52 -13.62
CA PHE A 121 0.95 -5.72 -13.63
C PHE A 121 1.83 -6.94 -13.81
N VAL A 122 1.70 -7.91 -12.92
CA VAL A 122 2.46 -9.17 -12.94
C VAL A 122 1.51 -10.34 -13.19
N PHE A 123 1.75 -11.05 -14.29
CA PHE A 123 1.06 -12.29 -14.60
C PHE A 123 1.91 -13.48 -14.16
N ARG A 124 1.27 -14.61 -13.85
CA ARG A 124 2.00 -15.87 -13.54
C ARG A 124 2.81 -16.42 -14.71
N GLY A 125 2.52 -15.96 -15.93
CA GLY A 125 3.14 -16.40 -17.17
C GLY A 125 3.16 -17.92 -17.32
N ASP A 126 4.34 -18.53 -17.44
CA ASP A 126 4.47 -19.97 -17.70
C ASP A 126 4.32 -20.86 -16.45
N GLY A 127 4.04 -20.26 -15.29
CA GLY A 127 3.91 -20.95 -14.02
C GLY A 127 5.25 -21.24 -13.33
N THR A 128 6.38 -20.78 -13.89
CA THR A 128 7.67 -20.76 -13.19
C THR A 128 7.88 -19.41 -12.49
N ASN A 129 8.82 -19.32 -11.56
CA ASN A 129 9.19 -18.04 -10.92
C ASN A 129 10.35 -17.35 -11.66
N ASN A 130 10.75 -17.86 -12.83
CA ASN A 130 11.85 -17.32 -13.60
C ASN A 130 11.52 -15.87 -13.98
N GLY A 131 12.43 -14.94 -13.69
CA GLY A 131 12.20 -13.50 -13.94
C GLY A 131 11.31 -12.79 -12.91
N LEU A 132 10.72 -13.49 -11.95
CA LEU A 132 9.98 -12.92 -10.80
C LEU A 132 10.76 -13.07 -9.48
N ALA A 133 11.99 -13.57 -9.54
CA ALA A 133 12.86 -13.73 -8.39
C ALA A 133 13.67 -12.46 -8.09
N GLY A 134 13.91 -12.22 -6.80
CA GLY A 134 14.78 -11.15 -6.31
C GLY A 134 14.03 -10.04 -5.57
N PRO A 135 14.76 -9.20 -4.82
CA PRO A 135 14.15 -8.12 -4.07
C PRO A 135 13.54 -7.07 -5.02
N ILE A 136 12.41 -6.53 -4.61
CA ILE A 136 11.69 -5.46 -5.30
C ILE A 136 11.82 -4.21 -4.45
N VAL A 137 12.22 -3.10 -5.06
CA VAL A 137 12.18 -1.79 -4.41
C VAL A 137 11.25 -0.92 -5.23
N LEU A 138 10.11 -0.59 -4.63
CA LEU A 138 9.14 0.30 -5.24
C LEU A 138 9.54 1.75 -5.01
N GLN A 139 9.21 2.60 -5.99
CA GLN A 139 9.31 4.06 -5.91
C GLN A 139 7.96 4.63 -5.46
N ASP A 140 7.96 5.90 -5.04
CA ASP A 140 6.76 6.58 -4.53
C ASP A 140 5.54 6.40 -5.43
N GLY A 141 4.40 6.07 -4.83
CA GLY A 141 3.11 5.88 -5.47
C GLY A 141 3.02 4.70 -6.43
N GLN A 142 4.07 3.87 -6.58
CA GLN A 142 3.99 2.72 -7.47
C GLN A 142 2.97 1.69 -7.00
N VAL A 143 2.33 1.06 -7.98
CA VAL A 143 1.27 0.09 -7.77
C VAL A 143 1.71 -1.23 -8.38
N LEU A 144 1.99 -2.23 -7.55
CA LEU A 144 2.28 -3.60 -7.96
C LEU A 144 0.99 -4.42 -7.85
N ILE A 145 0.48 -4.88 -8.98
CA ILE A 145 -0.74 -5.70 -9.04
C ILE A 145 -0.41 -7.04 -9.68
N GLY A 146 -0.62 -8.11 -8.94
CA GLY A 146 -0.62 -9.44 -9.51
C GLY A 146 -2.00 -9.87 -10.01
N GLU A 147 -2.03 -10.88 -10.86
CA GLU A 147 -3.25 -11.48 -11.42
C GLU A 147 -4.29 -11.89 -10.36
N GLY A 148 -3.86 -12.21 -9.14
CA GLY A 148 -4.74 -12.64 -8.05
C GLY A 148 -5.60 -11.55 -7.41
N ALA A 149 -5.34 -10.26 -7.69
CA ALA A 149 -6.18 -9.15 -7.22
C ALA A 149 -7.59 -9.14 -7.86
N GLY A 150 -7.79 -9.97 -8.90
CA GLY A 150 -8.88 -9.83 -9.84
C GLY A 150 -8.67 -8.56 -10.67
N LEU A 151 -8.72 -8.67 -12.00
CA LEU A 151 -8.71 -7.49 -12.89
C LEU A 151 -10.07 -6.78 -12.85
N ASN A 152 -10.62 -6.51 -11.66
CA ASN A 152 -11.83 -5.73 -11.51
C ASN A 152 -11.46 -4.25 -11.63
N PHE A 153 -11.59 -3.71 -12.85
CA PHE A 153 -11.25 -2.35 -13.27
C PHE A 153 -12.05 -1.23 -12.55
N ASN A 154 -12.68 -1.51 -11.41
CA ASN A 154 -13.49 -0.60 -10.62
C ASN A 154 -12.72 0.11 -9.49
N ASN A 155 -11.43 -0.19 -9.28
CA ASN A 155 -10.57 0.45 -8.27
C ASN A 155 -10.01 1.83 -8.70
N GLY A 156 -10.68 2.55 -9.60
CA GLY A 156 -10.21 3.86 -10.09
C GLY A 156 -8.97 3.80 -11.01
N ILE A 157 -8.39 2.62 -11.20
CA ILE A 157 -7.32 2.36 -12.17
C ILE A 157 -7.99 2.08 -13.52
N ASN A 158 -7.97 3.06 -14.42
CA ASN A 158 -8.38 2.87 -15.81
C ASN A 158 -7.12 2.58 -16.64
N PRO A 159 -6.74 1.30 -16.84
CA PRO A 159 -5.67 1.00 -17.77
C PRO A 159 -6.12 1.42 -19.18
N ARG A 160 -5.17 1.56 -20.12
CA ARG A 160 -5.48 1.92 -21.51
C ARG A 160 -6.65 1.08 -22.05
N ALA A 161 -7.47 1.67 -22.92
CA ALA A 161 -8.70 1.08 -23.45
C ALA A 161 -8.50 -0.29 -24.18
N ASP A 162 -7.26 -0.68 -24.48
CA ASP A 162 -6.88 -1.96 -25.07
C ASP A 162 -6.94 -3.15 -24.09
N VAL A 163 -6.98 -2.90 -22.78
CA VAL A 163 -7.07 -3.95 -21.73
C VAL A 163 -8.49 -4.50 -21.58
N LEU A 164 -9.51 -3.70 -21.90
CA LEU A 164 -10.93 -4.07 -21.79
C LEU A 164 -11.35 -5.17 -22.79
N ALA A 165 -10.49 -5.51 -23.77
CA ALA A 165 -10.81 -6.44 -24.85
C ALA A 165 -10.31 -7.87 -24.64
N GLN A 166 -9.50 -8.14 -23.60
CA GLN A 166 -8.99 -9.48 -23.34
C GLN A 166 -9.41 -9.97 -21.95
N GLN A 167 -10.51 -10.71 -21.93
CA GLN A 167 -10.91 -11.55 -20.82
C GLN A 167 -9.87 -12.66 -20.66
N ILE A 168 -8.78 -12.38 -19.94
CA ILE A 168 -7.90 -13.44 -19.43
C ILE A 168 -8.74 -14.20 -18.40
N VAL A 169 -9.17 -15.40 -18.75
CA VAL A 169 -9.71 -16.36 -17.78
C VAL A 169 -8.51 -16.80 -16.96
N PRO A 170 -8.39 -16.41 -15.68
CA PRO A 170 -7.21 -16.72 -14.88
C PRO A 170 -7.15 -18.24 -14.68
N PRO A 171 -6.01 -18.91 -14.92
CA PRO A 171 -5.76 -20.17 -14.22
C PRO A 171 -5.67 -19.88 -12.71
N ASP A 172 -6.21 -20.72 -11.84
CA ASP A 172 -6.33 -20.48 -10.38
C ASP A 172 -4.97 -20.19 -9.69
N GLY A 173 -4.84 -19.09 -8.90
CA GLY A 173 -3.67 -18.75 -8.01
C GLY A 173 -3.04 -17.34 -8.13
N PHE A 174 -1.89 -17.09 -7.48
CA PHE A 174 -1.17 -15.80 -7.45
C PHE A 174 0.22 -15.85 -8.13
N PRO A 175 0.72 -14.76 -8.77
CA PRO A 175 2.10 -14.67 -9.24
C PRO A 175 3.09 -14.74 -8.08
N VAL A 176 4.05 -15.65 -8.20
CA VAL A 176 4.98 -15.98 -7.12
C VAL A 176 6.26 -15.17 -7.26
N ILE A 177 6.51 -14.34 -6.26
CA ILE A 177 7.69 -13.52 -6.09
C ILE A 177 8.51 -14.16 -4.96
N THR A 178 9.79 -14.42 -5.19
CA THR A 178 10.64 -15.11 -4.21
C THR A 178 11.60 -14.17 -3.47
N GLY A 179 11.42 -12.86 -3.60
CA GLY A 179 12.22 -11.86 -2.91
C GLY A 179 11.34 -10.84 -2.18
N PRO A 180 11.91 -10.14 -1.18
CA PRO A 180 11.16 -9.18 -0.38
C PRO A 180 10.75 -7.96 -1.21
N ILE A 181 9.66 -7.31 -0.82
CA ILE A 181 9.23 -6.02 -1.37
C ILE A 181 9.55 -4.91 -0.37
N THR A 182 10.36 -3.94 -0.76
CA THR A 182 10.57 -2.69 -0.03
C THR A 182 9.65 -1.62 -0.58
N LEU A 183 8.83 -1.06 0.30
CA LEU A 183 7.87 0.00 0.02
C LEU A 183 8.50 1.39 0.16
N ALA A 184 7.96 2.31 -0.62
CA ALA A 184 8.06 3.76 -0.49
C ALA A 184 6.67 4.36 -0.28
N ASP A 185 6.59 5.69 -0.20
CA ASP A 185 5.36 6.42 0.10
C ASP A 185 4.22 6.12 -0.88
N GLY A 186 3.00 5.96 -0.39
CA GLY A 186 1.79 5.80 -1.20
C GLY A 186 1.74 4.52 -2.05
N ASN A 187 2.57 3.52 -1.78
CA ASN A 187 2.62 2.30 -2.56
C ASN A 187 1.37 1.42 -2.39
N THR A 188 1.03 0.69 -3.46
CA THR A 188 0.03 -0.38 -3.40
C THR A 188 0.65 -1.70 -3.83
N VAL A 189 0.47 -2.75 -3.03
CA VAL A 189 0.85 -4.13 -3.37
C VAL A 189 -0.40 -4.98 -3.24
N SER A 190 -0.85 -5.56 -4.35
CA SER A 190 -2.06 -6.37 -4.32
C SER A 190 -2.02 -7.56 -5.26
N GLY A 191 -2.60 -8.68 -4.84
CA GLY A 191 -2.78 -9.82 -5.71
C GLY A 191 -1.50 -10.56 -6.06
N VAL A 192 -0.46 -10.47 -5.22
CA VAL A 192 0.80 -11.22 -5.41
C VAL A 192 0.96 -12.29 -4.33
N ARG A 193 1.76 -13.31 -4.64
CA ARG A 193 2.23 -14.28 -3.66
C ARG A 193 3.72 -14.11 -3.43
N LEU A 194 4.11 -14.00 -2.18
CA LEU A 194 5.50 -14.02 -1.74
C LEU A 194 5.81 -15.35 -1.06
N GLU A 195 6.87 -16.02 -1.50
CA GLU A 195 7.29 -17.30 -0.91
C GLU A 195 8.76 -17.29 -0.53
N ASN A 196 9.06 -17.74 0.71
CA ASN A 196 10.41 -17.97 1.21
C ASN A 196 11.33 -16.75 1.08
N THR A 197 10.81 -15.56 1.37
CA THR A 197 11.60 -14.32 1.34
C THR A 197 12.65 -14.32 2.44
N ALA A 198 13.85 -13.83 2.13
CA ALA A 198 14.88 -13.58 3.13
C ALA A 198 14.63 -12.22 3.79
N GLY A 199 14.43 -12.22 5.11
CA GLY A 199 13.90 -11.10 5.89
C GLY A 199 12.38 -11.02 5.80
N ASP A 200 11.84 -9.82 5.97
CA ASP A 200 10.41 -9.55 5.89
C ASP A 200 9.91 -9.75 4.46
N ALA A 201 8.67 -10.24 4.29
CA ALA A 201 8.12 -10.37 2.93
C ALA A 201 7.85 -9.00 2.31
N ILE A 202 7.24 -8.09 3.08
CA ILE A 202 7.00 -6.71 2.68
C ILE A 202 7.50 -5.80 3.81
N ALA A 203 8.44 -4.92 3.48
CA ALA A 203 9.09 -4.02 4.43
C ALA A 203 8.91 -2.55 4.03
N GLY A 204 8.82 -1.66 5.02
CA GLY A 204 8.82 -0.21 4.81
C GLY A 204 9.36 0.52 6.02
N ASN A 205 10.14 1.58 5.81
CA ASN A 205 10.63 2.43 6.89
C ASN A 205 10.37 3.91 6.56
N GLY A 206 9.57 4.58 7.37
CA GLY A 206 9.19 5.97 7.12
C GLY A 206 8.05 6.14 6.10
N VAL A 207 7.38 5.04 5.71
CA VAL A 207 6.40 5.03 4.61
C VAL A 207 5.18 5.87 4.97
N ASN A 208 4.87 6.88 4.15
CA ASN A 208 3.67 7.68 4.24
C ASN A 208 2.55 7.12 3.35
N GLY A 209 1.72 6.28 3.97
CA GLY A 209 0.60 5.62 3.33
C GLY A 209 1.00 4.40 2.50
N ALA A 210 0.25 3.32 2.63
CA ALA A 210 0.43 2.11 1.84
C ALA A 210 -0.86 1.30 1.83
N ARG A 211 -1.10 0.57 0.73
CA ARG A 211 -2.21 -0.37 0.61
C ARG A 211 -1.68 -1.74 0.24
N ILE A 212 -1.73 -2.68 1.16
CA ILE A 212 -1.26 -4.06 0.99
C ILE A 212 -2.48 -4.96 1.08
N THR A 213 -2.98 -5.45 -0.05
CA THR A 213 -4.25 -6.19 -0.05
C THR A 213 -4.29 -7.42 -0.94
N ASP A 214 -5.03 -8.44 -0.52
CA ASP A 214 -5.27 -9.63 -1.33
C ASP A 214 -3.95 -10.36 -1.70
N ASN A 215 -2.97 -10.36 -0.81
CA ASN A 215 -1.68 -11.03 -1.01
C ASN A 215 -1.61 -12.36 -0.24
N GLU A 216 -0.81 -13.29 -0.75
CA GLU A 216 -0.45 -14.53 -0.06
C GLU A 216 1.04 -14.47 0.30
N ILE A 217 1.38 -14.54 1.58
CA ILE A 217 2.74 -14.48 2.10
C ILE A 217 3.01 -15.80 2.81
N ALA A 218 4.02 -16.53 2.35
CA ALA A 218 4.36 -17.83 2.89
C ALA A 218 5.85 -17.91 3.26
N SER A 219 6.09 -18.26 4.51
CA SER A 219 7.40 -18.57 5.09
C SER A 219 8.47 -17.50 4.89
N PRO A 220 8.21 -16.20 5.15
CA PRO A 220 9.31 -15.24 5.28
C PRO A 220 10.20 -15.65 6.44
N THR A 221 11.51 -15.42 6.34
CA THR A 221 12.43 -15.78 7.43
C THR A 221 12.33 -14.86 8.64
N ASP A 222 11.68 -13.71 8.49
CA ASP A 222 11.42 -12.71 9.54
C ASP A 222 9.92 -12.36 9.51
N ASP A 223 9.51 -11.10 9.40
CA ASP A 223 8.09 -10.73 9.47
C ASP A 223 7.31 -11.02 8.16
N GLY A 224 6.00 -11.20 8.28
CA GLY A 224 5.13 -11.15 7.10
C GLY A 224 5.12 -9.76 6.48
N ILE A 225 4.77 -8.76 7.27
CA ILE A 225 4.82 -7.35 6.89
C ILE A 225 5.44 -6.56 8.05
N ASP A 226 6.54 -5.85 7.79
CA ASP A 226 7.16 -4.90 8.72
C ASP A 226 7.02 -3.46 8.18
N LEU A 227 6.30 -2.60 8.87
CA LEU A 227 6.22 -1.17 8.57
C LEU A 227 6.70 -0.36 9.78
N ALA A 228 7.99 -0.04 9.79
CA ALA A 228 8.62 0.81 10.79
C ALA A 228 8.40 2.30 10.51
N ASN A 229 8.19 3.11 11.56
CA ASN A 229 8.06 4.57 11.47
C ASN A 229 7.03 5.02 10.41
N ALA A 230 5.96 4.27 10.27
CA ALA A 230 4.98 4.44 9.22
C ALA A 230 4.02 5.59 9.53
N ASN A 231 3.50 6.20 8.48
CA ASN A 231 2.78 7.47 8.51
C ASN A 231 1.56 7.44 7.57
N GLY A 232 0.69 8.43 7.68
CA GLY A 232 -0.47 8.55 6.79
C GLY A 232 -1.48 7.41 6.96
N THR A 233 -2.15 7.01 5.88
CA THR A 233 -3.16 5.92 5.90
C THR A 233 -2.57 4.61 5.41
N LEU A 234 -2.49 3.62 6.30
CA LEU A 234 -2.09 2.25 5.99
C LEU A 234 -3.33 1.35 5.93
N THR A 235 -3.44 0.55 4.89
CA THR A 235 -4.49 -0.46 4.76
C THR A 235 -3.89 -1.83 4.47
N LEU A 236 -4.07 -2.76 5.39
CA LEU A 236 -3.70 -4.16 5.27
C LEU A 236 -5.01 -4.97 5.27
N SER A 237 -5.44 -5.45 4.09
CA SER A 237 -6.72 -6.18 4.01
C SER A 237 -6.70 -7.42 3.14
N ASN A 238 -7.43 -8.47 3.55
CA ASN A 238 -7.52 -9.74 2.80
C ASN A 238 -6.17 -10.41 2.52
N ASN A 239 -5.15 -10.16 3.32
CA ASN A 239 -3.87 -10.85 3.15
C ASN A 239 -3.89 -12.18 3.92
N THR A 240 -3.26 -13.19 3.34
CA THR A 240 -2.97 -14.46 4.01
C THR A 240 -1.48 -14.52 4.32
N VAL A 241 -1.09 -14.59 5.59
CA VAL A 241 0.30 -14.82 6.03
C VAL A 241 0.38 -16.20 6.67
N THR A 242 1.35 -17.01 6.24
CA THR A 242 1.61 -18.34 6.79
C THR A 242 3.08 -18.50 7.14
N GLY A 243 3.37 -18.95 8.35
CA GLY A 243 4.72 -19.35 8.77
C GLY A 243 5.75 -18.22 8.81
N ALA A 244 5.36 -17.01 9.21
CA ALA A 244 6.34 -15.92 9.42
C ALA A 244 7.36 -16.30 10.50
N GLY A 245 8.63 -15.93 10.28
CA GLY A 245 9.74 -16.24 11.16
C GLY A 245 9.64 -15.57 12.53
N ASP A 246 9.15 -14.32 12.58
CA ASP A 246 8.87 -13.59 13.81
C ASP A 246 7.38 -13.19 13.88
N VAL A 247 7.00 -12.01 13.40
CA VAL A 247 5.62 -11.49 13.50
C VAL A 247 4.85 -11.67 12.19
N GLY A 248 3.54 -11.89 12.27
CA GLY A 248 2.68 -11.81 11.10
C GLY A 248 2.69 -10.41 10.47
N PHE A 249 2.21 -9.40 11.19
CA PHE A 249 2.34 -7.98 10.86
C PHE A 249 2.96 -7.19 12.03
N ASP A 250 4.12 -6.57 11.82
CA ASP A 250 4.74 -5.63 12.76
C ASP A 250 4.63 -4.20 12.24
N ILE A 251 3.92 -3.34 12.95
CA ILE A 251 3.59 -1.98 12.48
C ILE A 251 3.91 -0.98 13.59
N ALA A 252 4.89 -0.12 13.33
CA ALA A 252 5.26 0.96 14.22
C ALA A 252 4.94 2.33 13.61
N PHE A 253 4.32 3.22 14.40
CA PHE A 253 4.03 4.60 14.01
C PHE A 253 4.90 5.57 14.81
N ASP A 254 5.40 6.63 14.18
CA ASP A 254 6.20 7.67 14.87
C ASP A 254 5.72 9.11 14.59
N SER A 255 4.73 9.31 13.71
CA SER A 255 4.20 10.64 13.36
C SER A 255 2.74 10.88 13.72
N VAL A 256 2.37 12.16 13.68
CA VAL A 256 1.04 12.69 14.01
C VAL A 256 0.06 12.44 12.86
N ASN A 257 -1.17 12.00 13.17
CA ASN A 257 -2.28 11.74 12.25
C ASN A 257 -2.14 10.49 11.36
N ALA A 258 -1.70 9.37 11.93
CA ALA A 258 -1.70 8.10 11.21
C ALA A 258 -3.06 7.39 11.34
N THR A 259 -3.47 6.71 10.28
CA THR A 259 -4.65 5.84 10.27
C THR A 259 -4.22 4.45 9.84
N LEU A 260 -4.57 3.44 10.63
CA LEU A 260 -4.33 2.04 10.33
C LEU A 260 -5.66 1.30 10.18
N VAL A 261 -5.80 0.56 9.09
CA VAL A 261 -6.88 -0.38 8.87
C VAL A 261 -6.27 -1.76 8.61
N VAL A 262 -6.46 -2.69 9.54
CA VAL A 262 -6.09 -4.10 9.42
C VAL A 262 -7.37 -4.91 9.43
N GLN A 263 -7.80 -5.42 8.28
CA GLN A 263 -9.08 -6.11 8.20
C GLN A 263 -9.09 -7.38 7.34
N ASP A 264 -9.91 -8.36 7.71
CA ASP A 264 -10.16 -9.56 6.90
C ASP A 264 -8.88 -10.37 6.57
N ASN A 265 -7.82 -10.24 7.38
CA ASN A 265 -6.57 -10.96 7.15
C ASN A 265 -6.59 -12.34 7.83
N GLN A 266 -5.84 -13.28 7.27
CA GLN A 266 -5.60 -14.61 7.84
C GLN A 266 -4.11 -14.75 8.15
N ILE A 267 -3.75 -14.91 9.42
CA ILE A 267 -2.36 -15.01 9.87
C ILE A 267 -2.22 -16.32 10.62
N THR A 268 -1.36 -17.23 10.14
CA THR A 268 -1.20 -18.55 10.74
C THR A 268 0.27 -18.88 10.96
N GLY A 269 0.63 -19.35 12.15
CA GLY A 269 1.96 -19.86 12.45
C GLY A 269 3.09 -18.84 12.53
N PRO A 270 2.91 -17.56 12.94
CA PRO A 270 4.04 -16.69 13.19
C PRO A 270 4.91 -17.21 14.35
N GLY A 271 6.21 -16.87 14.34
CA GLY A 271 7.17 -17.24 15.37
C GLY A 271 6.90 -16.58 16.74
N SER A 272 6.32 -15.38 16.74
CA SER A 272 5.95 -14.60 17.92
C SER A 272 4.51 -14.07 17.83
N GLU A 273 4.28 -12.77 17.61
CA GLU A 273 2.97 -12.16 17.54
C GLU A 273 2.27 -12.38 16.19
N GLY A 274 0.93 -12.45 16.20
CA GLY A 274 0.16 -12.40 14.94
C GLY A 274 0.16 -11.00 14.34
N ILE A 275 -0.30 -10.03 15.13
CA ILE A 275 -0.33 -8.61 14.77
C ILE A 275 0.27 -7.83 15.93
N ARG A 276 1.36 -7.12 15.69
CA ARG A 276 2.02 -6.24 16.65
C ARG A 276 1.90 -4.79 16.19
N LEU A 277 1.30 -3.95 17.03
CA LEU A 277 1.12 -2.53 16.78
C LEU A 277 1.86 -1.71 17.84
N VAL A 278 2.83 -0.91 17.41
CA VAL A 278 3.69 -0.10 18.30
C VAL A 278 3.64 1.38 17.92
N PRO A 279 2.57 2.12 18.29
CA PRO A 279 2.56 3.57 18.20
C PRO A 279 3.57 4.19 19.18
N THR A 280 4.43 5.09 18.71
CA THR A 280 5.45 5.77 19.53
C THR A 280 5.47 7.27 19.28
N GLY A 281 6.24 8.02 20.08
CA GLY A 281 6.44 9.46 19.86
C GLY A 281 5.21 10.30 20.18
N ALA A 282 4.95 11.35 19.40
CA ALA A 282 3.77 12.21 19.52
C ALA A 282 2.67 11.79 18.51
N ALA A 283 2.63 10.50 18.17
CA ALA A 283 1.71 10.01 17.16
C ALA A 283 0.25 10.11 17.63
N GLU A 284 -0.60 10.70 16.78
CA GLU A 284 -2.06 10.60 16.90
C GLU A 284 -2.50 9.49 15.95
N VAL A 285 -2.87 8.32 16.48
CA VAL A 285 -3.13 7.11 15.69
C VAL A 285 -4.59 6.69 15.84
N THR A 286 -5.28 6.54 14.71
CA THR A 286 -6.56 5.83 14.66
C THR A 286 -6.34 4.43 14.09
N ALA A 287 -6.54 3.39 14.89
CA ALA A 287 -6.33 2.00 14.47
C ALA A 287 -7.64 1.20 14.46
N SER A 288 -7.90 0.48 13.37
CA SER A 288 -9.01 -0.47 13.24
C SER A 288 -8.46 -1.84 12.91
N VAL A 289 -8.65 -2.80 13.82
CA VAL A 289 -8.26 -4.21 13.66
C VAL A 289 -9.54 -5.05 13.66
N LEU A 290 -10.03 -5.38 12.47
CA LEU A 290 -11.39 -5.87 12.26
C LEU A 290 -11.41 -7.22 11.54
N ASP A 291 -12.22 -8.17 12.02
CA ASP A 291 -12.54 -9.39 11.25
C ASP A 291 -11.30 -10.23 10.82
N ASN A 292 -10.18 -10.12 11.54
CA ASN A 292 -8.98 -10.91 11.25
C ASN A 292 -9.06 -12.29 11.91
N ALA A 293 -8.51 -13.30 11.25
CA ALA A 293 -8.27 -14.63 11.80
C ALA A 293 -6.78 -14.79 12.08
N VAL A 294 -6.41 -14.86 13.34
CA VAL A 294 -5.03 -15.05 13.79
C VAL A 294 -4.94 -16.40 14.50
N SER A 295 -4.06 -17.28 14.06
CA SER A 295 -3.91 -18.62 14.62
C SER A 295 -2.43 -18.97 14.81
N ASP A 296 -2.15 -19.66 15.92
CA ASP A 296 -0.90 -20.38 16.16
C ASP A 296 0.34 -19.48 16.27
N THR A 297 0.40 -18.67 17.33
CA THR A 297 1.61 -17.97 17.79
C THR A 297 2.49 -18.95 18.57
N GLY A 298 3.39 -19.64 17.88
CA GLY A 298 4.47 -20.39 18.55
C GLY A 298 4.63 -21.83 18.10
N GLN A 299 5.59 -22.05 17.19
CA GLN A 299 6.25 -23.34 17.12
C GLN A 299 7.20 -23.52 18.33
N LEU A 300 6.92 -24.58 19.07
CA LEU A 300 7.72 -25.28 20.09
C LEU A 300 9.23 -24.99 20.07
N GLY A 301 9.72 -24.14 20.99
CA GLY A 301 11.16 -23.89 21.09
C GLY A 301 11.65 -22.82 22.08
N ALA A 302 11.04 -22.71 23.26
CA ALA A 302 11.59 -22.03 24.46
C ALA A 302 12.28 -20.65 24.27
N ALA A 303 11.49 -19.55 24.30
CA ALA A 303 11.81 -18.29 25.01
C ALA A 303 10.74 -17.19 24.82
N PHE A 304 10.08 -17.15 23.66
CA PHE A 304 9.20 -16.03 23.28
C PHE A 304 7.71 -16.39 23.38
N ARG A 305 6.92 -15.38 23.76
CA ARG A 305 5.56 -15.47 24.30
C ARG A 305 4.69 -14.43 23.58
N GLY A 306 4.51 -14.59 22.27
CA GLY A 306 3.80 -13.59 21.46
C GLY A 306 2.28 -13.64 21.69
N ALA A 307 1.66 -12.47 21.74
CA ALA A 307 0.19 -12.36 21.72
C ALA A 307 -0.37 -12.59 20.32
N GLY A 308 -1.62 -13.03 20.22
CA GLY A 308 -2.29 -13.07 18.92
C GLY A 308 -2.38 -11.67 18.31
N ILE A 309 -2.89 -10.71 19.08
CA ILE A 309 -2.89 -9.28 18.73
C ILE A 309 -2.28 -8.51 19.89
N GLN A 310 -1.25 -7.70 19.62
CA GLN A 310 -0.62 -6.82 20.59
C GLN A 310 -0.79 -5.36 20.18
N LEU A 311 -1.17 -4.51 21.15
CA LEU A 311 -1.17 -3.06 21.01
C LEU A 311 -0.37 -2.42 22.15
N SER A 312 0.76 -1.80 21.81
CA SER A 312 1.77 -1.32 22.76
C SER A 312 2.10 0.17 22.56
N PRO A 313 1.16 1.10 22.78
CA PRO A 313 1.42 2.52 22.59
C PRO A 313 2.38 3.05 23.66
N ALA A 314 3.40 3.79 23.22
CA ALA A 314 4.49 4.26 24.06
C ALA A 314 4.76 5.77 23.92
N GLY A 315 5.57 6.31 24.84
CA GLY A 315 6.01 7.71 24.78
C GLY A 315 4.88 8.68 25.10
N THR A 316 4.49 9.48 24.12
CA THR A 316 3.39 10.46 24.20
C THR A 316 2.32 10.19 23.13
N ALA A 317 2.26 8.96 22.62
CA ALA A 317 1.32 8.60 21.58
C ALA A 317 -0.12 8.67 22.10
N ASP A 318 -1.02 9.21 21.30
CA ASP A 318 -2.45 9.27 21.54
C ASP A 318 -3.16 8.36 20.54
N VAL A 319 -3.73 7.26 21.05
CA VAL A 319 -4.24 6.17 20.22
C VAL A 319 -5.71 5.96 20.47
N THR A 320 -6.51 6.13 19.42
CA THR A 320 -7.89 5.63 19.37
C THR A 320 -7.92 4.33 18.59
N ALA A 321 -8.31 3.22 19.24
CA ALA A 321 -8.29 1.90 18.62
C ALA A 321 -9.63 1.17 18.72
N THR A 322 -10.00 0.47 17.65
CA THR A 322 -11.10 -0.50 17.63
C THR A 322 -10.53 -1.86 17.26
N ILE A 323 -10.70 -2.84 18.15
CA ILE A 323 -10.36 -4.25 17.91
C ILE A 323 -11.68 -5.04 17.97
N ALA A 324 -12.19 -5.45 16.81
CA ALA A 324 -13.52 -6.04 16.73
C ALA A 324 -13.63 -7.26 15.83
N SER A 325 -14.48 -8.20 16.23
CA SER A 325 -14.84 -9.39 15.44
C SER A 325 -13.65 -10.28 15.02
N ASN A 326 -12.49 -10.15 15.67
CA ASN A 326 -11.35 -10.98 15.35
C ASN A 326 -11.52 -12.38 15.94
N THR A 327 -11.04 -13.39 15.23
CA THR A 327 -10.89 -14.76 15.74
C THR A 327 -9.41 -14.97 16.04
N VAL A 328 -9.08 -15.20 17.31
CA VAL A 328 -7.71 -15.42 17.77
C VAL A 328 -7.62 -16.81 18.38
N THR A 329 -6.79 -17.67 17.81
CA THR A 329 -6.46 -18.99 18.36
C THR A 329 -5.02 -18.97 18.86
N ASN A 330 -4.84 -18.91 20.17
CA ASN A 330 -3.54 -18.98 20.83
C ASN A 330 -3.37 -20.33 21.54
N SER A 331 -2.73 -21.28 20.85
CA SER A 331 -2.39 -22.61 21.37
C SER A 331 -1.05 -22.65 22.12
N GLY A 332 -0.31 -21.53 22.14
CA GLY A 332 1.03 -21.43 22.71
C GLY A 332 1.05 -21.36 24.25
N VAL A 333 2.25 -21.52 24.84
CA VAL A 333 2.52 -21.33 26.27
C VAL A 333 3.08 -19.93 26.54
N GLY A 334 2.25 -18.90 26.38
CA GLY A 334 2.60 -17.51 26.71
C GLY A 334 1.95 -16.48 25.80
N GLY A 335 1.87 -15.22 26.27
CA GLY A 335 1.14 -14.13 25.60
C GLY A 335 -0.37 -14.30 25.77
N ALA A 336 -1.11 -13.19 25.86
CA ALA A 336 -2.57 -13.23 25.82
C ALA A 336 -3.08 -13.39 24.39
N GLY A 337 -4.32 -13.83 24.20
CA GLY A 337 -4.94 -13.74 22.87
C GLY A 337 -4.90 -12.31 22.32
N ILE A 338 -5.33 -11.35 23.14
CA ILE A 338 -5.18 -9.91 22.91
C ILE A 338 -4.43 -9.30 24.08
N GLU A 339 -3.31 -8.65 23.81
CA GLU A 339 -2.45 -8.05 24.81
C GLU A 339 -2.36 -6.53 24.60
N LEU A 340 -2.60 -5.79 25.68
CA LEU A 340 -2.62 -4.33 25.69
C LEU A 340 -1.56 -3.83 26.66
N LEU A 341 -0.51 -3.20 26.14
CA LEU A 341 0.65 -2.75 26.91
C LEU A 341 0.92 -1.24 26.72
N PRO A 342 -0.02 -0.36 27.10
CA PRO A 342 0.25 1.06 27.05
C PRO A 342 1.32 1.42 28.10
N VAL A 343 2.41 2.09 27.68
CA VAL A 343 3.54 2.44 28.56
C VAL A 343 3.91 3.92 28.46
N GLY A 344 4.54 4.44 29.52
CA GLY A 344 4.94 5.86 29.55
C GLY A 344 3.73 6.78 29.66
N ASN A 345 3.74 7.93 28.98
CA ASN A 345 2.67 8.92 29.05
C ASN A 345 1.70 8.80 27.85
N SER A 346 1.55 7.59 27.29
CA SER A 346 0.64 7.36 26.18
C SER A 346 -0.82 7.47 26.63
N VAL A 347 -1.69 7.76 25.67
CA VAL A 347 -3.15 7.72 25.81
C VAL A 347 -3.67 6.61 24.92
N LEU A 348 -4.54 5.77 25.46
CA LEU A 348 -5.22 4.71 24.72
C LEU A 348 -6.71 4.74 25.02
N ASP A 349 -7.50 5.13 24.01
CA ASP A 349 -8.96 5.07 23.99
C ASP A 349 -9.40 3.89 23.11
N LEU A 350 -9.99 2.88 23.72
CA LEU A 350 -10.08 1.54 23.14
C LEU A 350 -11.52 1.00 23.12
N THR A 351 -11.92 0.44 21.98
CA THR A 351 -13.14 -0.38 21.86
C THR A 351 -12.76 -1.82 21.50
N LEU A 352 -13.02 -2.77 22.40
CA LEU A 352 -12.88 -4.21 22.18
C LEU A 352 -14.27 -4.84 22.10
N THR A 353 -14.68 -5.33 20.93
CA THR A 353 -16.01 -5.92 20.79
C THR A 353 -16.11 -7.13 19.89
N GLY A 354 -16.84 -8.15 20.34
CA GLY A 354 -17.18 -9.29 19.47
C GLY A 354 -16.00 -10.21 19.12
N ASN A 355 -14.85 -10.10 19.79
CA ASN A 355 -13.70 -10.96 19.51
C ASN A 355 -13.91 -12.36 20.08
N GLN A 356 -13.52 -13.38 19.31
CA GLN A 356 -13.55 -14.79 19.69
C GLN A 356 -12.12 -15.27 19.94
N ILE A 357 -11.81 -15.64 21.18
CA ILE A 357 -10.44 -15.92 21.60
C ILE A 357 -10.38 -17.36 22.12
N ASP A 358 -9.86 -18.27 21.31
CA ASP A 358 -9.56 -19.62 21.75
C ASP A 358 -8.13 -19.66 22.33
N ASP A 359 -8.02 -19.54 23.65
CA ASP A 359 -6.74 -19.52 24.38
C ASP A 359 -6.80 -20.55 25.51
N ALA A 360 -6.03 -21.62 25.37
CA ALA A 360 -6.08 -22.75 26.28
C ALA A 360 -5.18 -22.59 27.52
N GLN A 361 -4.23 -21.64 27.50
CA GLN A 361 -3.10 -21.61 28.45
C GLN A 361 -2.87 -20.24 29.09
N SER A 362 -3.40 -19.15 28.51
CA SER A 362 -3.20 -17.77 28.94
C SER A 362 -4.52 -17.01 29.14
N ALA A 363 -4.43 -15.70 29.41
CA ALA A 363 -5.58 -14.81 29.41
C ALA A 363 -6.02 -14.50 27.98
N GLY A 364 -7.31 -14.57 27.70
CA GLY A 364 -7.88 -14.14 26.43
C GLY A 364 -7.58 -12.66 26.16
N ILE A 365 -7.80 -11.80 27.16
CA ILE A 365 -7.40 -10.38 27.11
C ILE A 365 -6.52 -10.09 28.32
N ALA A 366 -5.36 -9.47 28.10
CA ALA A 366 -4.50 -8.98 29.19
C ALA A 366 -4.26 -7.48 29.10
N LEU A 367 -4.41 -6.81 30.25
CA LEU A 367 -4.07 -5.40 30.44
C LEU A 367 -2.80 -5.31 31.28
N ILE A 368 -1.69 -4.89 30.68
CA ILE A 368 -0.37 -4.99 31.32
C ILE A 368 0.26 -3.61 31.49
N ASN A 369 0.90 -3.40 32.65
CA ASN A 369 1.73 -2.22 32.96
C ASN A 369 1.05 -0.86 32.74
N LEU A 370 -0.20 -0.73 33.20
CA LEU A 370 -1.00 0.52 33.11
C LEU A 370 -0.49 1.67 34.00
N ASP A 371 0.73 1.62 34.52
CA ASP A 371 1.15 2.42 35.69
C ASP A 371 1.47 3.90 35.38
N LYS A 372 1.44 4.32 34.09
CA LYS A 372 1.63 5.73 33.67
C LYS A 372 0.78 6.21 32.49
N ALA A 373 0.18 5.30 31.74
CA ALA A 373 -0.65 5.67 30.58
C ALA A 373 -2.06 6.09 31.01
N GLN A 374 -2.69 6.96 30.22
CA GLN A 374 -4.13 7.16 30.31
C GLN A 374 -4.82 6.09 29.47
N PHE A 375 -5.76 5.37 30.08
CA PHE A 375 -6.41 4.24 29.46
C PHE A 375 -7.92 4.30 29.68
N THR A 376 -8.67 4.36 28.58
CA THR A 376 -10.12 4.21 28.57
C THR A 376 -10.47 3.01 27.69
N ALA A 377 -11.31 2.10 28.18
CA ALA A 377 -11.73 0.96 27.37
C ALA A 377 -13.21 0.64 27.51
N SER A 378 -13.81 0.28 26.38
CA SER A 378 -15.13 -0.32 26.24
C SER A 378 -14.97 -1.76 25.77
N ILE A 379 -15.21 -2.73 26.67
CA ILE A 379 -15.02 -4.17 26.40
C ILE A 379 -16.38 -4.86 26.42
N LEU A 380 -16.91 -5.23 25.25
CA LEU A 380 -18.26 -5.79 25.10
C LEU A 380 -18.26 -7.08 24.27
N ASN A 381 -19.06 -8.07 24.66
CA ASN A 381 -19.35 -9.24 23.82
C ASN A 381 -18.11 -10.02 23.32
N ASN A 382 -16.99 -9.99 24.05
CA ASN A 382 -15.83 -10.82 23.73
C ASN A 382 -15.99 -12.19 24.41
N SER A 383 -15.59 -13.26 23.75
CA SER A 383 -15.60 -14.62 24.30
C SER A 383 -14.19 -15.18 24.37
N SER A 384 -13.86 -15.85 25.47
CA SER A 384 -12.61 -16.60 25.61
C SER A 384 -12.85 -18.00 26.15
N THR A 385 -12.11 -19.00 25.65
CA THR A 385 -12.10 -20.37 26.22
C THR A 385 -11.22 -20.47 27.48
N GLY A 386 -10.26 -19.56 27.64
CA GLY A 386 -9.38 -19.41 28.81
C GLY A 386 -9.85 -18.36 29.82
N ALA A 387 -8.90 -17.76 30.55
CA ALA A 387 -9.22 -16.67 31.48
C ALA A 387 -9.65 -15.43 30.68
N ALA A 388 -10.88 -14.96 30.84
CA ALA A 388 -11.45 -13.94 29.94
C ALA A 388 -10.70 -12.60 29.94
N LEU A 389 -10.30 -12.11 31.12
CA LEU A 389 -9.61 -10.83 31.30
C LEU A 389 -8.64 -10.94 32.48
N GLN A 390 -7.40 -10.50 32.29
CA GLN A 390 -6.36 -10.41 33.31
C GLN A 390 -5.92 -8.97 33.56
#